data_AF-A0A7Y9E6T6-F1
#
_entry.id   AF-A0A7Y9E6T6-F1
#
_cell.length_a   1.000
_cell.length_b   1.000
_cell.length_c   1.000
_cell.angle_alpha   90.00
_cell.angle_beta   90.00
_cell.angle_gamma   90.00
#
_symmetry.space_group_name_H-M   'P 1'
#
loop_
_entity.id
_entity.type
_entity.pdbx_description
1 polymer ?
#
loop_
_entity_poly.entity_id
_entity_poly.type
_entity_poly.pdbx_seq_one_letter_code
_entity_poly.pdbx_strand_id
1 'polypeptide(L)' 'MFEPVGTDPAHSGRGLARALCAQMLHVARDLGAHTAVVGPRGDAGYPLPRRVYEGLGMREVAQFVPMTNCQD' A
#
# COMPACT_ATOMS: atom_id res chain seq x y z
N MET A 1 7.84 7.36 -3.22
CA MET A 1 7.39 6.24 -2.38
C MET A 1 6.62 6.83 -1.21
N PHE A 2 5.58 6.16 -0.72
CA PHE A 2 4.84 6.56 0.48
C PHE A 2 4.63 5.36 1.40
N GLU A 3 4.45 5.65 2.69
CA GLU A 3 4.25 4.61 3.71
C GLU A 3 2.79 4.14 3.75
N PRO A 4 2.55 2.86 4.07
CA PRO A 4 1.20 2.34 4.27
C PRO A 4 0.46 3.08 5.37
N VAL A 5 -0.85 3.26 5.20
CA VAL A 5 -1.71 3.89 6.20
C VAL A 5 -2.60 2.86 6.89
N GLY A 6 -2.76 3.02 8.20
CA GLY A 6 -3.75 2.29 8.99
C GLY A 6 -5.09 3.04 9.03
N THR A 7 -6.14 2.33 9.44
CA THR A 7 -7.41 2.94 9.84
C THR A 7 -7.74 2.42 11.22
N ASP A 8 -8.15 3.31 12.13
CA ASP A 8 -8.63 2.90 13.44
C ASP A 8 -9.72 1.81 13.29
N PRO A 9 -9.67 0.71 14.08
CA PRO A 9 -10.67 -0.35 14.01
C PRO A 9 -12.12 0.16 14.14
N ALA A 10 -12.37 1.16 14.98
CA ALA A 10 -13.70 1.77 15.16
C ALA A 10 -14.20 2.54 13.93
N HIS A 11 -13.33 2.76 12.93
CA HIS A 11 -13.63 3.47 11.69
C HIS A 11 -13.36 2.62 10.43
N SER A 12 -13.10 1.33 10.62
CA SER A 12 -12.84 0.39 9.52
C SER A 12 -14.09 0.15 8.66
N GLY A 13 -13.87 -0.34 7.43
CA GLY A 13 -14.97 -0.63 6.48
C GLY A 13 -15.60 0.61 5.81
N ARG A 14 -15.14 1.82 6.14
CA ARG A 14 -15.66 3.10 5.60
C ARG A 14 -14.88 3.63 4.40
N GLY A 15 -13.86 2.90 3.94
CA GLY A 15 -13.03 3.31 2.80
C GLY A 15 -12.01 4.42 3.11
N LEU A 16 -11.76 4.75 4.38
CA LEU A 16 -10.89 5.87 4.79
C LEU A 16 -9.46 5.76 4.25
N ALA A 17 -8.82 4.59 4.39
CA ALA A 17 -7.48 4.36 3.84
C ALA A 17 -7.43 4.61 2.32
N ARG A 18 -8.43 4.11 1.57
CA ARG A 18 -8.52 4.32 0.12
C ARG A 18 -8.68 5.80 -0.22
N ALA A 19 -9.55 6.51 0.48
CA ALA A 19 -9.79 7.94 0.25
C ALA A 19 -8.52 8.77 0.51
N LEU A 20 -7.83 8.50 1.63
CA LEU A 20 -6.58 9.17 1.97
C LEU A 20 -5.49 8.92 0.93
N CYS A 21 -5.26 7.66 0.55
CA CYS A 21 -4.28 7.32 -0.48
C CYS A 21 -4.63 7.96 -1.84
N ALA A 22 -5.90 7.97 -2.24
CA ALA A 22 -6.32 8.65 -3.48
C ALA A 22 -5.98 10.15 -3.45
N GLN A 23 -6.21 10.82 -2.32
CA GLN A 23 -5.82 12.22 -2.17
C GLN A 23 -4.30 12.40 -2.24
N MET A 24 -3.52 11.58 -1.53
CA MET A 24 -2.05 11.61 -1.62
C MET A 24 -1.55 11.45 -3.07
N LEU A 25 -2.18 10.57 -3.85
CA LEU A 25 -1.83 10.38 -5.27
C LEU A 25 -2.17 11.60 -6.13
N HIS A 26 -3.30 12.26 -5.87
CA HIS A 26 -3.64 13.51 -6.56
C HIS A 26 -2.64 14.62 -6.23
N VAL A 27 -2.33 14.83 -4.94
CA VAL A 27 -1.31 15.80 -4.52
C VAL A 27 0.06 15.50 -5.12
N ALA A 28 0.47 14.23 -5.12
CA ALA A 28 1.74 13.83 -5.71
C ALA A 28 1.78 14.14 -7.22
N ARG A 29 0.68 13.87 -7.94
CA ARG A 29 0.56 14.23 -9.36
C ARG A 29 0.68 15.73 -9.58
N ASP A 30 0.00 16.54 -8.76
CA ASP A 30 0.05 18.00 -8.87
C ASP A 30 1.45 18.56 -8.61
N LEU A 31 2.26 17.85 -7.81
CA LEU A 31 3.68 18.13 -7.58
C LEU A 31 4.62 17.57 -8.67
N GLY A 32 4.08 16.98 -9.75
CA GLY A 32 4.86 16.46 -10.87
C GLY A 32 5.30 14.99 -10.72
N ALA A 33 4.75 14.24 -9.77
CA ALA A 33 5.05 12.81 -9.66
C ALA A 33 4.35 12.02 -10.78
N HIS A 34 5.12 11.15 -11.44
CA HIS A 34 4.61 10.24 -12.46
C HIS A 34 4.47 8.79 -11.97
N THR A 35 5.13 8.46 -10.85
CA THR A 35 5.18 7.11 -10.30
C THR A 35 4.95 7.15 -8.79
N ALA A 36 4.11 6.25 -8.30
CA ALA A 36 3.90 6.03 -6.88
C ALA A 36 4.14 4.55 -6.54
N VAL A 37 4.86 4.31 -5.45
CA VAL A 37 5.18 2.98 -4.93
C VAL A 37 4.91 3.01 -3.44
N VAL A 38 4.35 1.91 -2.93
CA VAL A 38 4.09 1.65 -1.52
C VAL A 38 4.58 0.26 -1.20
N GLY A 39 5.21 0.09 -0.04
CA GLY A 39 5.69 -1.20 0.46
C GLY A 39 4.80 -1.71 1.59
N PRO A 40 3.56 -2.14 1.32
CA PRO A 40 2.69 -2.60 2.39
C PRO A 40 3.08 -3.97 2.88
N ARG A 41 2.74 -4.26 4.14
CA ARG A 41 2.55 -5.64 4.54
C ARG A 41 1.37 -6.20 3.75
N GLY A 42 1.65 -7.18 2.90
CA GLY A 42 0.66 -7.82 2.03
C GLY A 42 0.81 -9.33 1.98
N ASP A 43 1.45 -9.93 2.99
CA ASP A 43 1.57 -11.38 3.11
C ASP A 43 0.19 -12.05 3.24
N ALA A 44 0.14 -13.38 3.06
CA ALA A 44 -1.12 -14.13 3.10
C ALA A 44 -1.89 -14.00 4.43
N GLY A 45 -1.20 -13.67 5.54
CA GLY A 45 -1.82 -13.41 6.84
C GLY A 45 -2.42 -12.01 6.98
N TYR A 46 -2.13 -11.09 6.04
CA TYR A 46 -2.62 -9.72 6.05
C TYR A 46 -2.99 -9.22 4.64
N PRO A 47 -4.05 -9.77 4.02
CA PRO A 47 -4.39 -9.48 2.61
C PRO A 47 -5.08 -8.12 2.42
N LEU A 48 -5.54 -7.47 3.49
CA LEU A 48 -6.37 -6.27 3.40
C LEU A 48 -5.67 -5.08 2.74
N PRO A 49 -4.39 -4.75 3.06
CA PRO A 49 -3.70 -3.65 2.39
C PRO A 49 -3.58 -3.86 0.87
N ARG A 50 -3.34 -5.09 0.41
CA ARG A 50 -3.25 -5.41 -1.02
C ARG A 50 -4.51 -4.97 -1.77
N ARG A 51 -5.69 -5.27 -1.22
CA ARG A 51 -6.99 -4.89 -1.82
C ARG A 51 -7.18 -3.37 -1.94
N VAL A 52 -6.66 -2.60 -0.98
CA VAL A 52 -6.74 -1.13 -1.01
C VAL A 52 -5.96 -0.59 -2.22
N TYR A 53 -4.73 -1.05 -2.42
CA TYR A 53 -3.88 -0.54 -3.50
C TYR A 53 -4.31 -1.05 -4.89
N GLU A 54 -4.72 -2.31 -5.00
CA GLU A 54 -5.32 -2.84 -6.24
C GLU A 54 -6.58 -2.04 -6.62
N GLY A 55 -7.43 -1.68 -5.66
CA GLY A 55 -8.61 -0.83 -5.86
C GLY A 55 -8.30 0.63 -6.22
N LEU A 56 -7.04 1.06 -6.12
CA LEU A 56 -6.52 2.35 -6.61
C LEU A 56 -5.86 2.23 -8.00
N GLY A 57 -5.88 1.03 -8.61
CA GLY A 57 -5.24 0.77 -9.90
C GLY A 57 -3.73 0.53 -9.79
N MET A 58 -3.20 0.34 -8.58
CA MET A 58 -1.81 -0.06 -8.40
C MET A 58 -1.65 -1.55 -8.73
N ARG A 59 -0.44 -1.92 -9.14
CA ARG A 59 -0.04 -3.31 -9.40
C ARG A 59 1.24 -3.64 -8.66
N GLU A 60 1.47 -4.92 -8.44
CA GLU A 60 2.73 -5.40 -7.87
C GLU A 60 3.90 -5.08 -8.79
N VAL A 61 5.00 -4.60 -8.21
CA VAL A 61 6.26 -4.26 -8.91
C VAL A 61 7.50 -4.83 -8.23
N ALA A 62 7.39 -5.19 -6.95
CA ALA A 62 8.46 -5.77 -6.15
C ALA A 62 7.84 -6.49 -4.93
N GLN A 63 8.59 -7.42 -4.34
CA GLN A 63 8.22 -8.13 -3.13
C GLN A 63 9.40 -8.14 -2.15
N PHE A 64 9.13 -7.88 -0.87
CA PHE A 64 10.11 -8.12 0.19
C PHE A 64 10.18 -9.61 0.47
N VAL A 65 11.34 -10.21 0.24
CA VAL A 65 11.60 -11.63 0.53
C VAL A 65 12.49 -11.70 1.76
N PRO A 66 12.08 -12.42 2.83
CA PRO A 66 12.94 -12.61 3.98
C PRO A 66 14.19 -13.41 3.58
N MET A 67 15.36 -12.91 3.94
CA MET A 67 16.60 -13.68 3.83
C MET A 67 16.65 -14.68 4.98
N THR A 68 16.63 -15.97 4.64
CA THR A 68 17.02 -17.04 5.57
C THR A 68 18.47 -17.40 5.27
N ASN A 69 19.28 -17.64 6.30
CA ASN A 69 20.69 -17.98 6.11
C ASN A 69 20.80 -19.21 5.20
N CYS A 70 21.59 -19.11 4.12
CA CYS A 70 22.07 -20.28 3.40
C CYS A 70 23.01 -21.04 4.34
N GLN A 71 22.48 -21.95 5.16
CA GLN A 71 23.28 -22.91 5.90
C GLN A 71 22.62 -24.28 5.77
N ASP A 72 23.08 -25.02 4.76
CA ASP A 72 23.25 -26.47 4.82
C ASP A 72 24.75 -26.74 5.00
#